data_AF-A0A953G833-F1
#
_entry.id   AF-A0A953G833-F1
#
_cell.length_a   1.000
_cell.length_b   1.000
_cell.length_c   1.000
_cell.angle_alpha   90.00
_cell.angle_beta   90.00
_cell.angle_gamma   90.00
#
_symmetry.space_group_name_H-M   'P 1'
#
loop_
_entity.id
_entity.type
_entity.pdbx_description
1 polymer ?
#
loop_
_entity_poly.entity_id
_entity_poly.type
_entity_poly.pdbx_seq_one_letter_code
_entity_poly.pdbx_strand_id
1 'polypeptide(L)'
;MGQQSWSFTDYFGTEHNFGIYHGEESGHLVCYLDNSIMHINFAIKDDYQFSFFMEEELLIFKIKKINESYEYSFELDKESQTPLNVKRKTEEKNNKYRIMIGIIIALLILKLLAYMIIRKLS
;
A
#
# COMPACT_ATOMS: atom_id res chain seq x y z
N MET A 1 -25.80 8.40 -9.80
CA MET A 1 -25.56 7.88 -8.43
C MET A 1 -24.41 6.91 -8.52
N GLY A 2 -23.31 7.15 -7.80
CA GLY A 2 -22.16 6.26 -7.78
C GLY A 2 -22.18 5.38 -6.53
N GLN A 3 -22.33 4.08 -6.69
CA GLN A 3 -22.03 3.09 -5.66
C GLN A 3 -20.86 2.25 -6.15
N GLN A 4 -19.81 2.17 -5.35
CA GLN A 4 -18.61 1.40 -5.69
C GLN A 4 -18.04 0.77 -4.42
N SER A 5 -17.44 -0.41 -4.57
CA SER A 5 -16.73 -1.08 -3.49
C SER A 5 -15.43 -1.69 -4.03
N TRP A 6 -14.49 -1.86 -3.12
CA TRP A 6 -13.18 -2.44 -3.37
C TRP A 6 -12.86 -3.42 -2.25
N SER A 7 -12.31 -4.56 -2.63
CA SER A 7 -11.75 -5.52 -1.69
C SER A 7 -10.23 -5.48 -1.77
N PHE A 8 -9.58 -5.47 -0.61
CA PHE A 8 -8.13 -5.40 -0.50
C PHE A 8 -7.66 -6.19 0.71
N THR A 9 -6.47 -6.75 0.60
CA THR A 9 -5.83 -7.50 1.66
C THR A 9 -4.84 -6.59 2.38
N ASP A 10 -4.95 -6.51 3.69
CA ASP A 10 -4.03 -5.74 4.52
C ASP A 10 -2.62 -6.36 4.57
N TYR A 11 -1.71 -5.71 5.28
CA TYR A 11 -0.35 -6.22 5.49
C TYR A 11 -0.29 -7.57 6.23
N PHE A 12 -1.32 -7.91 7.01
CA PHE A 12 -1.40 -9.12 7.83
C PHE A 12 -2.10 -10.29 7.13
N GLY A 13 -2.68 -10.08 5.95
CA GLY A 13 -3.41 -11.09 5.19
C GLY A 13 -4.92 -11.07 5.39
N THR A 14 -5.46 -10.09 6.11
CA THR A 14 -6.90 -9.93 6.33
C THR A 14 -7.54 -9.24 5.13
N GLU A 15 -8.65 -9.77 4.64
CA GLU A 15 -9.43 -9.11 3.59
C GLU A 15 -10.39 -8.09 4.20
N HIS A 16 -10.44 -6.91 3.59
CA HIS A 16 -11.35 -5.84 3.94
C HIS A 16 -12.13 -5.37 2.71
N ASN A 17 -13.36 -4.90 2.95
CA ASN A 17 -14.19 -4.29 1.93
C ASN A 17 -14.46 -2.83 2.28
N PHE A 18 -13.92 -1.91 1.48
CA PHE A 18 -14.31 -0.51 1.54
C PHE A 18 -15.34 -0.23 0.46
N GLY A 19 -16.40 0.47 0.80
CA GLY A 19 -17.36 0.93 -0.19
C GLY A 19 -17.83 2.35 0.07
N ILE A 20 -18.35 2.92 -1.00
CA ILE A 20 -18.92 4.25 -1.01
C ILE A 20 -20.34 4.24 -1.53
N TYR A 21 -21.07 5.24 -1.09
CA TYR A 21 -22.25 5.75 -1.75
C TYR A 21 -22.06 7.25 -1.94
N HIS A 22 -22.10 7.70 -3.20
CA HIS A 22 -21.96 9.11 -3.54
C HIS A 22 -23.13 9.57 -4.43
N GLY A 23 -23.94 10.48 -3.89
CA GLY A 23 -25.03 11.10 -4.63
C GLY A 23 -24.51 12.20 -5.55
N GLU A 24 -24.45 11.96 -6.86
CA GLU A 24 -23.91 12.91 -7.84
C GLU A 24 -24.55 14.32 -7.78
N GLU A 25 -25.87 14.39 -7.60
CA GLU A 25 -26.60 15.67 -7.53
C GLU A 25 -26.52 16.32 -6.13
N SER A 26 -26.67 15.52 -5.07
CA SER A 26 -26.70 15.99 -3.69
C SER A 26 -25.31 16.22 -3.08
N GLY A 27 -24.27 15.61 -3.67
CA GLY A 27 -22.91 15.54 -3.13
C GLY A 27 -22.83 14.80 -1.79
N HIS A 28 -23.82 13.97 -1.44
CA HIS A 28 -23.79 13.23 -0.19
C HIS A 28 -22.89 12.01 -0.34
N LEU A 29 -21.89 11.91 0.53
CA LEU A 29 -20.92 10.83 0.57
C LEU A 29 -21.09 10.02 1.85
N VAL A 30 -21.21 8.71 1.71
CA VAL A 30 -21.11 7.75 2.81
C VAL A 30 -20.03 6.74 2.45
N CYS A 31 -19.06 6.54 3.34
CA CYS A 31 -18.06 5.50 3.21
C CYS A 31 -18.22 4.48 4.34
N TYR A 32 -18.02 3.21 4.01
CA TYR A 32 -18.05 2.11 4.95
C TYR A 32 -16.85 1.19 4.74
N LEU A 33 -16.40 0.57 5.83
CA LEU A 33 -15.37 -0.46 5.88
C LEU A 33 -15.96 -1.68 6.60
N ASP A 34 -15.94 -2.83 5.97
CA ASP A 34 -16.46 -4.11 6.51
C ASP A 34 -17.88 -3.99 7.06
N ASN A 35 -18.76 -3.33 6.30
CA ASN A 35 -20.15 -3.03 6.64
C ASN A 35 -20.35 -2.03 7.81
N SER A 36 -19.28 -1.46 8.35
CA SER A 36 -19.35 -0.38 9.34
C SER A 36 -19.20 0.98 8.67
N ILE A 37 -20.12 1.91 8.94
CA ILE A 37 -20.00 3.29 8.44
C ILE A 37 -18.81 3.95 9.14
N MET A 38 -17.89 4.51 8.36
CA MET A 38 -16.68 5.13 8.88
C MET A 38 -16.60 6.64 8.61
N HIS A 39 -17.20 7.10 7.52
CA HIS A 39 -17.14 8.50 7.12
C HIS A 39 -18.43 8.91 6.44
N ILE A 40 -18.95 10.08 6.83
CA ILE A 40 -20.09 10.70 6.17
C ILE A 40 -19.72 12.16 5.92
N ASN A 41 -19.94 12.62 4.69
CA ASN A 41 -19.78 14.03 4.35
C ASN A 41 -20.89 14.47 3.41
N PHE A 42 -21.20 15.76 3.41
CA PHE A 42 -22.29 16.32 2.63
C PHE A 42 -21.76 17.39 1.68
N ALA A 43 -22.47 17.60 0.56
CA ALA A 43 -22.16 18.61 -0.44
C ALA A 43 -20.76 18.50 -1.08
N ILE A 44 -20.24 17.28 -1.23
CA ILE A 44 -19.05 16.99 -2.03
C ILE A 44 -19.42 17.08 -3.51
N LYS A 45 -19.19 18.25 -4.11
CA LYS A 45 -19.52 18.53 -5.52
C LYS A 45 -18.31 18.75 -6.41
N ASP A 46 -17.11 18.75 -5.83
CA ASP A 46 -15.82 18.96 -6.50
C ASP A 46 -14.81 17.94 -5.96
N ASP A 47 -13.54 18.07 -6.35
CA ASP A 47 -12.46 17.21 -5.87
C ASP A 47 -12.42 17.17 -4.34
N TYR A 48 -12.34 15.95 -3.81
CA TYR A 48 -12.32 15.72 -2.37
C TYR A 48 -11.41 14.56 -2.05
N GLN A 49 -10.69 14.66 -0.95
CA GLN A 49 -9.89 13.56 -0.45
C GLN A 49 -9.87 13.56 1.07
N PHE A 50 -9.69 12.38 1.64
CA PHE A 50 -9.40 12.21 3.04
C PHE A 50 -8.54 10.98 3.25
N SER A 51 -7.78 10.99 4.34
CA SER A 51 -7.02 9.84 4.78
C SER A 51 -7.73 9.14 5.94
N PHE A 52 -7.56 7.84 6.01
CA PHE A 52 -8.08 7.02 7.10
C PHE A 52 -7.15 5.83 7.33
N PHE A 53 -7.23 5.25 8.52
CA PHE A 53 -6.56 3.99 8.82
C PHE A 53 -7.51 2.82 8.56
N MET A 54 -7.01 1.82 7.83
CA MET A 54 -7.54 0.47 7.88
C MET A 54 -6.52 -0.37 8.63
N GLU A 55 -6.89 -0.82 9.83
CA GLU A 55 -5.94 -1.42 10.77
C GLU A 55 -4.70 -0.50 10.94
N GLU A 56 -3.50 -0.98 10.60
CA GLU A 56 -2.25 -0.21 10.66
C GLU A 56 -1.89 0.49 9.35
N GLU A 57 -2.67 0.29 8.28
CA GLU A 57 -2.42 0.88 6.97
C GLU A 57 -3.08 2.25 6.83
N LEU A 58 -2.30 3.26 6.42
CA LEU A 58 -2.84 4.58 6.10
C LEU A 58 -3.23 4.65 4.63
N LEU A 59 -4.53 4.77 4.36
CA LEU A 59 -5.06 4.95 3.01
C LEU A 59 -5.50 6.38 2.78
N ILE A 60 -5.43 6.80 1.53
CA ILE A 60 -5.96 8.06 1.04
C ILE A 60 -7.04 7.73 0.01
N PHE A 61 -8.28 8.10 0.33
CA PHE A 61 -9.38 8.05 -0.62
C PHE A 61 -9.49 9.37 -1.35
N LYS A 62 -9.69 9.30 -2.67
CA LYS A 62 -9.77 10.47 -3.54
C LYS A 62 -11.00 10.36 -4.44
N ILE A 63 -11.76 11.44 -4.48
CA ILE A 63 -12.81 11.72 -5.45
C ILE A 63 -12.27 12.81 -6.36
N LYS A 64 -12.24 12.55 -7.67
CA LYS A 64 -11.95 13.56 -8.69
C LYS A 64 -13.17 13.82 -9.55
N LYS A 65 -13.51 15.08 -9.76
CA LYS A 65 -14.58 15.46 -10.68
C LYS A 65 -14.01 15.60 -12.09
N ILE A 66 -14.60 14.87 -13.02
CA ILE A 66 -14.26 14.89 -14.43
C ILE A 66 -15.53 15.24 -15.19
N ASN A 67 -15.63 16.50 -15.62
CA ASN A 67 -16.84 17.07 -16.22
C ASN A 67 -18.07 16.88 -15.31
N GLU A 68 -19.05 16.10 -15.76
CA GLU A 68 -20.31 15.78 -15.06
C GLU A 68 -20.24 14.42 -14.34
N SER A 69 -19.05 13.86 -14.14
CA SER A 69 -18.85 12.55 -13.53
C SER A 69 -17.76 12.59 -12.46
N TYR A 70 -17.68 11.53 -11.66
CA TYR A 70 -16.70 11.39 -10.60
C TYR A 70 -15.87 10.12 -10.79
N GLU A 71 -14.57 10.22 -10.56
CA GLU A 71 -13.64 9.10 -10.47
C GLU A 71 -13.25 8.90 -9.00
N TYR A 72 -13.21 7.65 -8.58
CA TYR A 72 -12.92 7.24 -7.21
C TYR A 72 -11.65 6.39 -7.18
N SER A 73 -10.71 6.71 -6.29
CA SER A 73 -9.44 5.98 -6.20
C SER A 73 -8.91 5.90 -4.78
N PHE A 74 -8.02 4.93 -4.56
CA PHE A 74 -7.27 4.76 -3.32
C PHE A 74 -5.78 4.83 -3.58
N GLU A 75 -5.07 5.33 -2.59
CA GLU A 75 -3.64 5.26 -2.51
C GLU A 75 -3.24 4.77 -1.12
N LEU A 76 -2.40 3.74 -1.07
CA LEU A 76 -1.76 3.31 0.17
C LEU A 76 -0.57 4.23 0.43
N ASP A 77 -0.64 5.00 1.51
CA ASP A 77 0.46 5.86 1.93
C ASP A 77 1.55 5.03 2.61
N LYS A 78 2.67 4.83 1.91
CA LYS A 78 3.87 4.18 2.43
C LYS A 78 4.97 5.17 2.84
N GLU A 79 4.75 6.46 2.63
CA GLU A 79 5.77 7.48 2.81
C GLU A 79 5.67 8.19 4.14
N SER A 80 4.45 8.48 4.58
CA SER A 80 4.16 9.06 5.89
C SER A 80 4.77 8.22 7.02
N GLN A 81 5.18 8.88 8.10
CA GLN A 81 5.82 8.26 9.25
C GLN A 81 4.80 7.55 10.17
N THR A 82 4.08 6.58 9.63
CA THR A 82 3.23 5.68 10.42
C THR A 82 4.08 4.57 11.05
N PRO A 83 3.65 3.97 12.17
CA PRO A 83 4.36 2.85 12.79
C PRO A 83 4.66 1.71 11.81
N LEU A 84 3.68 1.33 10.98
CA LEU A 84 3.84 0.27 9.98
C LEU A 84 4.83 0.67 8.86
N ASN A 85 4.80 1.91 8.38
CA ASN A 85 5.75 2.37 7.36
C ASN A 85 7.18 2.43 7.88
N VAL A 86 7.38 2.83 9.14
CA VAL A 86 8.69 2.79 9.80
C VAL A 86 9.20 1.35 9.89
N LYS A 87 8.32 0.41 10.26
CA LYS A 87 8.64 -1.02 10.31
C LYS A 87 9.03 -1.57 8.92
N ARG A 88 8.23 -1.29 7.88
CA ARG A 88 8.51 -1.67 6.48
C ARG A 88 9.87 -1.16 6.00
N LYS A 89 10.14 0.14 6.18
CA LYS A 89 11.42 0.77 5.78
C LYS A 89 12.61 0.12 6.50
N THR A 90 12.44 -0.26 7.78
CA THR A 90 13.46 -0.96 8.56
C THR A 90 13.69 -2.38 8.06
N GLU A 91 12.62 -3.14 7.80
CA GLU A 91 12.69 -4.50 7.25
C GLU A 91 13.34 -4.52 5.87
N GLU A 92 12.98 -3.60 4.97
CA GLU A 92 13.59 -3.47 3.66
C GLU A 92 15.09 -3.18 3.74
N LYS A 93 15.50 -2.27 4.64
CA LYS A 93 16.92 -1.96 4.87
C LYS A 93 17.67 -3.19 5.36
N ASN A 94 17.10 -3.91 6.31
CA ASN A 94 17.70 -5.14 6.85
C ASN A 94 17.79 -6.24 5.78
N ASN A 95 16.78 -6.39 4.94
CA ASN A 95 16.78 -7.36 3.86
C ASN A 95 17.84 -7.03 2.80
N LYS A 96 17.96 -5.75 2.40
CA LYS A 96 19.02 -5.29 1.50
C LYS A 96 20.42 -5.62 2.05
N TYR A 97 20.62 -5.41 3.34
CA TYR A 97 21.88 -5.75 4.01
C TYR A 97 22.16 -7.26 4.01
N ARG A 98 21.14 -8.09 4.32
CA ARG A 98 21.25 -9.56 4.27
C ARG A 98 21.58 -10.07 2.86
N ILE A 99 20.92 -9.54 1.83
CA ILE A 99 21.18 -9.87 0.43
C ILE A 99 22.63 -9.50 0.06
N MET A 100 23.07 -8.30 0.42
CA MET A 100 24.44 -7.85 0.15
C MET A 100 25.49 -8.76 0.81
N ILE A 101 25.29 -9.13 2.07
CA ILE A 101 26.16 -10.11 2.75
C ILE A 101 26.15 -11.45 2.02
N GLY A 102 24.97 -11.94 1.63
CA GLY A 102 24.84 -13.20 0.88
C GLY A 102 25.63 -13.18 -0.43
N ILE A 103 25.59 -12.09 -1.17
CA ILE A 103 26.38 -11.89 -2.41
C ILE A 103 27.88 -11.94 -2.10
N ILE A 104 28.35 -11.24 -1.05
CA ILE A 104 29.77 -11.24 -0.66
C ILE A 104 30.24 -12.66 -0.32
N ILE A 105 29.46 -13.40 0.47
CA ILE A 105 29.78 -14.79 0.84
C ILE A 105 29.82 -15.67 -0.41
N ALA A 106 28.86 -15.54 -1.32
CA ALA A 106 28.83 -16.32 -2.56
C ALA A 106 30.08 -16.07 -3.43
N LEU A 107 30.53 -14.82 -3.56
CA LEU A 107 31.75 -14.48 -4.31
C LEU A 107 33.01 -15.07 -3.66
N LEU A 108 33.09 -15.07 -2.33
CA LEU A 108 34.22 -15.69 -1.61
C LEU A 108 34.25 -17.21 -1.83
N ILE A 109 33.10 -17.87 -1.80
CA ILE A 109 33.00 -19.31 -2.09
C ILE A 109 33.44 -19.60 -3.53
N LEU A 110 32.96 -18.82 -4.52
CA LEU A 110 33.36 -18.97 -5.92
C LEU A 110 34.87 -18.80 -6.10
N LYS A 111 35.47 -17.80 -5.44
CA LYS A 111 36.91 -17.57 -5.46
C LYS A 111 37.68 -18.76 -4.88
N LEU A 112 37.20 -19.32 -3.75
CA LEU A 112 37.83 -20.47 -3.10
C LEU A 112 37.75 -21.73 -3.98
N LEU A 113 36.59 -21.99 -4.59
CA LEU A 113 36.41 -23.09 -5.54
C LEU A 113 37.33 -22.96 -6.75
N ALA A 114 37.43 -21.75 -7.33
CA ALA A 114 38.35 -21.49 -8.44
C ALA A 114 39.82 -21.74 -8.03
N TYR A 115 40.22 -21.29 -6.85
CA TYR A 115 41.56 -21.54 -6.31
C TYR A 115 41.85 -23.05 -6.15
N MET A 116 40.89 -23.82 -5.61
CA MET A 116 41.02 -25.27 -5.45
C MET A 116 41.16 -25.99 -6.80
N ILE A 117 40.42 -25.57 -7.83
CA ILE A 117 40.50 -26.14 -9.18
C ILE A 117 41.87 -25.87 -9.80
N ILE A 118 42.35 -24.62 -9.73
CA ILE A 118 43.66 -24.25 -10.28
C ILE A 118 44.78 -25.05 -9.60
N ARG A 119 44.75 -25.14 -8.26
CA ARG A 119 45.75 -25.91 -7.50
C ARG A 119 45.77 -27.40 -7.85
N LYS A 120 44.62 -27.98 -8.22
CA LYS A 120 44.54 -29.40 -8.63
C LYS A 120 45.09 -29.64 -10.04
N LEU A 121 45.07 -28.62 -10.90
CA LEU A 121 45.53 -28.70 -12.30
C LEU A 121 47.02 -28.37 -12.49
N SER A 122 47.63 -27.67 -11.52
CA SER A 122 49.07 -27.40 -11.45
C SER A 122 49.83 -28.51 -10.73
#